data_AF-A0A7R8W8M1-F1
#
_entry.id   AF-A0A7R8W8M1-F1
#
_cell.length_a   1.000
_cell.length_b   1.000
_cell.length_c   1.000
_cell.angle_alpha   90.00
_cell.angle_beta   90.00
_cell.angle_gamma   90.00
#
_symmetry.space_group_name_H-M   'P 1'
#
loop_
_entity.id
_entity.type
_entity.pdbx_description
1 polymer ?
#
loop_
_entity_poly.entity_id
_entity_poly.type
_entity_poly.pdbx_seq_one_letter_code
_entity_poly.pdbx_strand_id
1 'polypeptide(L)'
;MPGKTLPDLQTADEASSFLLSYKMKKPFLLAVGFHKPHIPLKYPKQYDDLYPLEDIPLPRVRTKPPRMPEVAWNPWNDLRRREDVRSLNLTFPFEPVPDDFARRIIRSYYSATTYMDDQVGKVIDALEKSGQGNTTAIIILGDHGWSLGEHGEWAKYSNLDVSLRVPLIITVPWLNHSCGLTVDQPIELLDVFPTIVDIMELPTLKLCRPGKSARERVCSEGRSFLPVLEGDALEVQKRAAFSQYPRPGPVPTKHPNSDQPSLRQIKIMGYTVRTMTYRYTEWLPFNWKTFRPSWNQVLAAELYDHEFDPDELNNVVGKTKYREAVKKLKQLLRDQGTITSSKQTQPPIEDSGWLQHLLTFTTETLAFFFGK
;
A
#
# COMPACT_ATOMS: atom_id res chain seq x y z
N MET A 1 20.63 6.40 -25.93
CA MET A 1 20.90 5.03 -25.46
C MET A 1 19.99 4.74 -24.28
N PRO A 2 19.41 3.54 -24.15
CA PRO A 2 19.26 2.99 -22.80
C PRO A 2 20.68 2.86 -22.24
N GLY A 3 21.04 3.63 -21.21
CA GLY A 3 22.39 3.56 -20.60
C GLY A 3 23.17 4.87 -20.47
N LYS A 4 22.56 5.95 -19.99
CA LYS A 4 23.33 7.02 -19.32
C LYS A 4 23.04 7.10 -17.82
N THR A 5 21.82 6.76 -17.41
CA THR A 5 21.39 6.78 -16.00
C THR A 5 20.07 6.00 -15.84
N LEU A 6 19.60 5.86 -14.61
CA LEU A 6 18.31 5.29 -14.19
C LEU A 6 17.51 6.37 -13.45
N PRO A 7 16.16 6.35 -13.48
CA PRO A 7 15.35 7.38 -12.84
C PRO A 7 15.73 7.63 -11.37
N ASP A 8 15.92 6.57 -10.58
CA ASP A 8 16.22 6.70 -9.16
C ASP A 8 17.63 7.26 -8.88
N LEU A 9 18.59 7.07 -9.80
CA LEU A 9 19.89 7.75 -9.71
C LEU A 9 19.70 9.26 -9.88
N GLN A 10 18.91 9.68 -10.87
CA GLN A 10 18.65 11.10 -11.13
C GLN A 10 17.87 11.74 -9.98
N THR A 11 16.87 11.03 -9.44
CA THR A 11 16.09 11.46 -8.27
C THR A 11 16.99 11.66 -7.06
N ALA A 12 17.87 10.69 -6.76
CA ALA A 12 18.79 10.80 -5.62
C ALA A 12 19.80 11.93 -5.80
N ASP A 13 20.37 12.09 -7.00
CA ASP A 13 21.34 13.14 -7.31
C ASP A 13 20.70 14.54 -7.16
N GLU A 14 19.47 14.73 -7.66
CA GLU A 14 18.75 16.00 -7.55
C GLU A 14 18.36 16.32 -6.10
N ALA A 15 17.82 15.35 -5.37
CA ALA A 15 17.49 15.51 -3.96
C ALA A 15 18.74 15.85 -3.12
N SER A 16 19.85 15.17 -3.38
CA SER A 16 21.13 15.42 -2.72
C SER A 16 21.68 16.81 -3.04
N SER A 17 21.60 17.22 -4.31
CA SER A 17 22.01 18.56 -4.76
C SER A 17 21.19 19.65 -4.06
N PHE A 18 19.86 19.47 -3.95
CA PHE A 18 19.00 20.37 -3.20
C PHE A 18 19.46 20.49 -1.74
N LEU A 19 19.61 19.37 -1.03
CA LEU A 19 19.98 19.37 0.39
C LEU A 19 21.33 20.05 0.65
N LEU A 20 22.33 19.80 -0.21
CA LEU A 20 23.67 20.39 -0.07
C LEU A 20 23.68 21.89 -0.36
N SER A 21 22.88 22.34 -1.33
CA SER A 21 22.83 23.74 -1.79
C SER A 21 21.83 24.60 -1.02
N TYR A 22 20.87 24.01 -0.31
CA TYR A 22 19.87 24.75 0.47
C TYR A 22 20.54 25.44 1.67
N LYS A 23 20.59 26.78 1.64
CA LYS A 23 21.19 27.63 2.71
C LYS A 23 20.19 28.64 3.29
N MET A 24 18.92 28.54 2.95
CA MET A 24 17.90 29.46 3.46
C MET A 24 17.54 29.14 4.91
N LYS A 25 17.14 30.16 5.68
CA LYS A 25 16.63 29.99 7.05
C LYS A 25 15.21 29.42 7.12
N LYS A 26 14.53 29.27 5.97
CA LYS A 26 13.14 28.78 5.94
C LYS A 26 13.12 27.25 6.03
N PRO A 27 12.15 26.66 6.72
CA PRO A 27 11.95 25.21 6.70
C PRO A 27 11.65 24.72 5.27
N PHE A 28 11.91 23.45 5.00
CA PHE A 28 11.62 22.82 3.72
C PHE A 28 10.78 21.54 3.90
N LEU A 29 10.01 21.22 2.85
CA LEU A 29 9.40 19.91 2.64
C LEU A 29 9.96 19.39 1.32
N LEU A 30 10.72 18.31 1.38
CA LEU A 30 11.24 17.61 0.21
C LEU A 30 10.60 16.22 0.15
N ALA A 31 9.80 15.98 -0.90
CA ALA A 31 9.23 14.66 -1.19
C ALA A 31 10.06 14.01 -2.31
N VAL A 32 10.63 12.84 -2.01
CA VAL A 32 11.49 12.09 -2.93
C VAL A 32 10.84 10.75 -3.23
N GLY A 33 10.36 10.55 -4.46
CA GLY A 33 9.72 9.31 -4.91
C GLY A 33 10.65 8.45 -5.74
N PHE A 34 10.99 7.27 -5.23
CA PHE A 34 11.79 6.27 -5.93
C PHE A 34 10.89 5.29 -6.67
N HIS A 35 11.21 5.00 -7.94
CA HIS A 35 10.45 4.12 -8.81
C HIS A 35 10.69 2.63 -8.58
N LYS A 36 11.86 2.20 -8.11
CA LYS A 36 12.07 0.78 -7.77
C LYS A 36 11.46 0.49 -6.39
N PRO A 37 10.91 -0.72 -6.17
CA PRO A 37 10.98 -1.91 -7.03
C PRO A 37 9.82 -2.06 -8.05
N HIS A 38 9.17 -0.99 -8.55
CA HIS A 38 8.16 -1.11 -9.61
C HIS A 38 8.71 -1.83 -10.84
N ILE A 39 7.85 -2.59 -11.53
CA ILE A 39 8.18 -3.13 -12.85
C ILE A 39 8.31 -2.00 -13.91
N PRO A 40 9.13 -2.16 -14.96
CA PRO A 40 10.08 -3.23 -15.15
C PRO A 40 11.21 -3.17 -14.09
N LEU A 41 11.65 -4.35 -13.66
CA LEU A 41 12.72 -4.52 -12.67
C LEU A 41 14.06 -4.22 -13.33
N LYS A 42 14.37 -2.91 -13.44
CA LYS A 42 15.57 -2.40 -14.08
C LYS A 42 16.46 -1.71 -13.06
N TYR A 43 17.63 -2.28 -12.84
CA TYR A 43 18.64 -1.86 -11.86
C TYR A 43 20.04 -2.27 -12.39
N PRO A 44 21.15 -1.75 -11.80
CA PRO A 44 22.50 -2.15 -12.20
C PRO A 44 22.75 -3.64 -11.93
N LYS A 45 23.35 -4.36 -12.89
CA LYS A 45 23.45 -5.83 -12.81
C LYS A 45 24.17 -6.35 -11.55
N GLN A 46 25.14 -5.60 -11.01
CA GLN A 46 25.92 -5.97 -9.83
C GLN A 46 25.07 -6.27 -8.58
N TYR A 47 23.85 -5.73 -8.48
CA TYR A 47 22.98 -6.04 -7.34
C TYR A 47 22.47 -7.49 -7.37
N ASP A 48 22.52 -8.18 -8.52
CA ASP A 48 22.24 -9.62 -8.58
C ASP A 48 23.29 -10.44 -7.80
N ASP A 49 24.52 -9.94 -7.64
CA ASP A 49 25.59 -10.67 -6.97
C ASP A 49 25.32 -10.84 -5.45
N LEU A 50 24.43 -10.02 -4.88
CA LEU A 50 23.96 -10.13 -3.50
C LEU A 50 22.92 -11.24 -3.30
N TYR A 51 22.34 -11.75 -4.39
CA TYR A 51 21.20 -12.67 -4.36
C TYR A 51 21.41 -13.84 -5.33
N PRO A 52 22.26 -14.82 -4.99
CA PRO A 52 22.42 -16.05 -5.78
C PRO A 52 21.06 -16.71 -6.07
N LEU A 53 20.85 -17.19 -7.30
CA LEU A 53 19.51 -17.61 -7.74
C LEU A 53 19.02 -18.87 -7.00
N GLU A 54 19.95 -19.75 -6.66
CA GLU A 54 19.78 -20.98 -5.88
C GLU A 54 19.27 -20.73 -4.45
N ASP A 55 19.61 -19.56 -3.88
CA ASP A 55 19.25 -19.18 -2.51
C ASP A 55 17.90 -18.47 -2.43
N ILE A 56 17.28 -18.16 -3.57
CA ILE A 56 15.99 -17.46 -3.62
C ILE A 56 14.86 -18.38 -3.15
N PRO A 57 14.22 -18.06 -2.01
CA PRO A 57 13.11 -18.84 -1.53
C PRO A 57 11.89 -18.64 -2.43
N LEU A 58 11.08 -19.68 -2.53
CA LEU A 58 9.77 -19.62 -3.15
C LEU A 58 8.69 -19.65 -2.07
N PRO A 59 7.55 -18.96 -2.26
CA PRO A 59 6.43 -19.06 -1.35
C PRO A 59 5.94 -20.50 -1.19
N ARG A 60 5.52 -20.86 0.02
CA ARG A 60 5.06 -22.22 0.36
C ARG A 60 3.89 -22.69 -0.53
N VAL A 61 2.98 -21.77 -0.86
CA VAL A 61 1.84 -22.04 -1.74
C VAL A 61 1.86 -21.03 -2.88
N ARG A 62 2.05 -21.54 -4.09
CA ARG A 62 2.15 -20.75 -5.34
C ARG A 62 0.94 -20.89 -6.25
N THR A 63 -0.18 -21.32 -5.70
CA THR A 63 -1.46 -21.50 -6.42
C THR A 63 -2.58 -20.86 -5.62
N LYS A 64 -3.67 -20.48 -6.29
CA LYS A 64 -4.84 -19.93 -5.59
C LYS A 64 -5.31 -20.90 -4.50
N PRO A 65 -5.41 -20.46 -3.23
CA PRO A 65 -5.94 -21.31 -2.17
C PRO A 65 -7.35 -21.82 -2.51
N PRO A 66 -7.70 -23.06 -2.16
CA PRO A 66 -8.98 -23.66 -2.55
C PRO A 66 -10.20 -22.85 -2.08
N ARG A 67 -10.13 -22.23 -0.89
CA ARG A 67 -11.23 -21.47 -0.28
C ARG A 67 -11.16 -19.96 -0.49
N MET A 68 -10.15 -19.47 -1.21
CA MET A 68 -10.11 -18.07 -1.64
C MET A 68 -11.14 -17.87 -2.75
N PRO A 69 -12.08 -16.90 -2.63
CA PRO A 69 -13.06 -16.65 -3.67
C PRO A 69 -12.39 -16.03 -4.91
N GLU A 70 -12.84 -16.40 -6.11
CA GLU A 70 -12.21 -15.94 -7.35
C GLU A 70 -12.24 -14.41 -7.53
N VAL A 71 -13.26 -13.75 -7.00
CA VAL A 71 -13.37 -12.29 -7.02
C VAL A 71 -12.23 -11.61 -6.26
N ALA A 72 -11.66 -12.28 -5.25
CA ALA A 72 -10.52 -11.76 -4.51
C ALA A 72 -9.22 -11.88 -5.30
N TRP A 73 -9.12 -12.89 -6.18
CA TRP A 73 -7.87 -13.24 -6.83
C TRP A 73 -7.52 -12.31 -8.00
N ASN A 74 -6.30 -11.78 -8.04
CA ASN A 74 -5.88 -10.85 -9.10
C ASN A 74 -5.09 -11.54 -10.25
N PRO A 75 -5.41 -11.27 -11.53
CA PRO A 75 -4.75 -11.95 -12.66
C PRO A 75 -3.39 -11.42 -13.10
N TRP A 76 -2.87 -10.35 -12.48
CA TRP A 76 -1.52 -9.82 -12.73
C TRP A 76 -1.24 -9.57 -14.22
N ASN A 77 -2.25 -9.04 -14.92
CA ASN A 77 -2.28 -8.73 -16.35
C ASN A 77 -1.12 -7.83 -16.79
N ASP A 78 -0.66 -6.91 -15.95
CA ASP A 78 0.46 -6.02 -16.27
C ASP A 78 1.79 -6.81 -16.38
N LEU A 79 2.03 -7.73 -15.46
CA LEU A 79 3.21 -8.62 -15.51
C LEU A 79 3.12 -9.57 -16.72
N ARG A 80 1.93 -10.13 -17.00
CA ARG A 80 1.69 -11.01 -18.17
C ARG A 80 1.96 -10.36 -19.53
N ARG A 81 1.97 -9.03 -19.62
CA ARG A 81 2.24 -8.29 -20.87
C ARG A 81 3.72 -8.12 -21.16
N ARG A 82 4.61 -8.37 -20.20
CA ARG A 82 6.06 -8.28 -20.40
C ARG A 82 6.51 -9.41 -21.33
N GLU A 83 7.46 -9.11 -22.21
CA GLU A 83 7.80 -9.99 -23.33
C GLU A 83 8.28 -11.37 -22.87
N ASP A 84 9.16 -11.38 -21.89
CA ASP A 84 9.68 -12.56 -21.20
C ASP A 84 8.57 -13.38 -20.53
N VAL A 85 7.66 -12.75 -19.79
CA VAL A 85 6.52 -13.44 -19.16
C VAL A 85 5.52 -13.95 -20.21
N ARG A 86 5.23 -13.15 -21.24
CA ARG A 86 4.32 -13.53 -22.34
C ARG A 86 4.84 -14.73 -23.10
N SER A 87 6.16 -14.85 -23.26
CA SER A 87 6.81 -15.96 -23.95
C SER A 87 6.62 -17.32 -23.27
N LEU A 88 6.30 -17.34 -21.96
CA LEU A 88 5.98 -18.55 -21.21
C LEU A 88 4.63 -19.18 -21.62
N ASN A 89 3.78 -18.44 -22.34
CA ASN A 89 2.47 -18.89 -22.83
C ASN A 89 1.56 -19.51 -21.75
N LEU A 90 1.60 -18.95 -20.53
CA LEU A 90 0.82 -19.44 -19.38
C LEU A 90 -0.69 -19.30 -19.62
N THR A 91 -1.43 -20.34 -19.26
CA THR A 91 -2.89 -20.38 -19.26
C THR A 91 -3.45 -19.37 -18.27
N PHE A 92 -4.37 -18.55 -18.75
CA PHE A 92 -5.07 -17.57 -17.93
C PHE A 92 -6.26 -18.23 -17.19
N PRO A 93 -6.62 -17.82 -15.97
CA PRO A 93 -5.94 -16.84 -15.12
C PRO A 93 -4.98 -17.47 -14.11
N PHE A 94 -5.12 -18.76 -13.79
CA PHE A 94 -4.55 -19.34 -12.57
C PHE A 94 -3.25 -20.14 -12.75
N GLU A 95 -2.76 -20.33 -13.98
CA GLU A 95 -1.51 -21.08 -14.17
C GLU A 95 -0.36 -20.36 -13.48
N PRO A 96 0.37 -21.04 -12.57
CA PRO A 96 1.47 -20.43 -11.83
C PRO A 96 2.67 -20.19 -12.74
N VAL A 97 3.47 -19.19 -12.39
CA VAL A 97 4.77 -18.96 -13.04
C VAL A 97 5.71 -20.14 -12.70
N PRO A 98 6.44 -20.71 -13.68
CA PRO A 98 7.43 -21.77 -13.45
C PRO A 98 8.43 -21.40 -12.34
N ASP A 99 8.88 -22.39 -11.54
CA ASP A 99 9.73 -22.17 -10.36
C ASP A 99 11.00 -21.37 -10.67
N ASP A 100 11.67 -21.71 -11.77
CA ASP A 100 12.92 -21.06 -12.20
C ASP A 100 12.69 -19.61 -12.60
N PHE A 101 11.59 -19.32 -13.32
CA PHE A 101 11.22 -17.97 -13.71
C PHE A 101 10.73 -17.15 -12.50
N ALA A 102 9.97 -17.77 -11.59
CA ALA A 102 9.52 -17.14 -10.35
C ALA A 102 10.72 -16.70 -9.49
N ARG A 103 11.73 -17.56 -9.30
CA ARG A 103 12.97 -17.18 -8.60
C ARG A 103 13.68 -16.00 -9.26
N ARG A 104 13.69 -15.92 -10.59
CA ARG A 104 14.29 -14.78 -11.31
C ARG A 104 13.53 -13.48 -11.04
N ILE A 105 12.19 -13.51 -11.04
CA ILE A 105 11.38 -12.33 -10.69
C ILE A 105 11.68 -11.89 -9.25
N ILE A 106 11.67 -12.83 -8.30
CA ILE A 106 11.90 -12.55 -6.87
C ILE A 106 13.30 -11.99 -6.65
N ARG A 107 14.33 -12.60 -7.24
CA ARG A 107 15.70 -12.07 -7.22
C ARG A 107 15.73 -10.65 -7.74
N SER A 108 15.12 -10.40 -8.90
CA SER A 108 15.10 -9.06 -9.49
C SER A 108 14.34 -8.04 -8.65
N TYR A 109 13.33 -8.47 -7.89
CA TYR A 109 12.66 -7.61 -6.92
C TYR A 109 13.60 -7.27 -5.76
N TYR A 110 14.27 -8.26 -5.17
CA TYR A 110 15.26 -8.04 -4.10
C TYR A 110 16.43 -7.14 -4.55
N SER A 111 17.02 -7.42 -5.70
CA SER A 111 18.09 -6.59 -6.29
C SER A 111 17.63 -5.16 -6.54
N ALA A 112 16.40 -4.96 -7.05
CA ALA A 112 15.84 -3.63 -7.28
C ALA A 112 15.58 -2.87 -5.97
N THR A 113 15.13 -3.56 -4.93
CA THR A 113 14.93 -2.99 -3.59
C THR A 113 16.24 -2.53 -2.98
N THR A 114 17.30 -3.34 -3.03
CA THR A 114 18.62 -2.96 -2.50
C THR A 114 19.27 -1.84 -3.29
N TYR A 115 19.06 -1.83 -4.60
CA TYR A 115 19.45 -0.68 -5.43
C TYR A 115 18.74 0.62 -5.01
N MET A 116 17.45 0.54 -4.68
CA MET A 116 16.69 1.69 -4.17
C MET A 116 17.17 2.10 -2.79
N ASP A 117 17.47 1.14 -1.90
CA ASP A 117 18.04 1.39 -0.57
C ASP A 117 19.36 2.19 -0.66
N ASP A 118 20.26 1.80 -1.55
CA ASP A 118 21.49 2.57 -1.84
C ASP A 118 21.19 4.01 -2.31
N GLN A 119 20.06 4.25 -2.99
CA GLN A 119 19.66 5.59 -3.41
C GLN A 119 19.10 6.42 -2.25
N VAL A 120 18.33 5.80 -1.35
CA VAL A 120 17.90 6.42 -0.10
C VAL A 120 19.11 6.81 0.75
N GLY A 121 20.08 5.90 0.89
CA GLY A 121 21.33 6.13 1.62
C GLY A 121 22.08 7.37 1.11
N LYS A 122 22.19 7.57 -0.20
CA LYS A 122 22.81 8.78 -0.78
C LYS A 122 22.12 10.08 -0.36
N VAL A 123 20.79 10.09 -0.33
CA VAL A 123 20.03 11.29 0.06
C VAL A 123 20.20 11.58 1.55
N ILE A 124 20.18 10.54 2.39
CA ILE A 124 20.44 10.67 3.83
C ILE A 124 21.87 11.16 4.07
N ASP A 125 22.87 10.61 3.38
CA ASP A 125 24.26 11.08 3.46
C ASP A 125 24.40 12.56 3.08
N ALA A 126 23.66 13.01 2.05
CA ALA A 126 23.64 14.40 1.63
C ALA A 126 22.99 15.31 2.68
N LEU A 127 21.92 14.85 3.32
CA LEU A 127 21.29 15.55 4.45
C LEU A 127 22.29 15.73 5.60
N GLU A 128 22.98 14.67 6.01
CA GLU A 128 23.99 14.72 7.08
C GLU A 128 25.13 15.68 6.72
N LYS A 129 25.68 15.58 5.50
CA LYS A 129 26.74 16.49 5.01
C LYS A 129 26.29 17.94 4.91
N SER A 130 24.99 18.20 4.74
CA SER A 130 24.45 19.56 4.73
C SER A 130 24.43 20.21 6.13
N GLY A 131 24.56 19.42 7.20
CA GLY A 131 24.46 19.86 8.58
C GLY A 131 23.02 20.00 9.10
N GLN A 132 22.03 19.55 8.33
CA GLN A 132 20.59 19.69 8.65
C GLN A 132 19.96 18.41 9.23
N GLY A 133 20.73 17.33 9.41
CA GLY A 133 20.23 16.05 9.94
C GLY A 133 19.51 16.18 11.28
N ASN A 134 20.09 16.92 12.22
CA ASN A 134 19.51 17.13 13.56
C ASN A 134 18.26 18.02 13.60
N THR A 135 17.89 18.65 12.49
CA THR A 135 16.69 19.50 12.39
C THR A 135 15.71 19.00 11.34
N THR A 136 15.90 17.78 10.82
CA THR A 136 15.06 17.25 9.74
C THR A 136 14.39 15.95 10.16
N ALA A 137 13.05 15.93 10.16
CA ALA A 137 12.31 14.68 10.29
C ALA A 137 12.32 13.93 8.95
N ILE A 138 12.50 12.60 8.99
CA ILE A 138 12.54 11.71 7.83
C ILE A 138 11.40 10.70 7.96
N ILE A 139 10.59 10.55 6.91
CA ILE A 139 9.54 9.55 6.83
C ILE A 139 9.75 8.72 5.57
N ILE A 140 9.98 7.41 5.71
CA ILE A 140 10.10 6.46 4.62
C ILE A 140 8.86 5.57 4.64
N LEU A 141 8.13 5.53 3.52
CA LEU A 141 6.95 4.68 3.38
C LEU A 141 6.81 4.08 1.98
N GLY A 142 6.12 2.94 1.89
CA GLY A 142 5.63 2.40 0.63
C GLY A 142 4.17 2.82 0.37
N ASP A 143 3.80 3.00 -0.88
CA ASP A 143 2.41 3.27 -1.27
C ASP A 143 1.51 2.03 -1.16
N HIS A 144 2.04 0.86 -1.51
CA HIS A 144 1.40 -0.44 -1.34
C HIS A 144 2.44 -1.60 -1.37
N GLY A 145 2.00 -2.82 -1.07
CA GLY A 145 2.83 -4.03 -1.14
C GLY A 145 2.91 -4.65 -2.54
N TRP A 146 3.60 -5.78 -2.69
CA TRP A 146 3.72 -6.50 -3.96
C TRP A 146 3.88 -8.00 -3.71
N SER A 147 2.93 -8.82 -4.15
CA SER A 147 3.02 -10.27 -4.06
C SER A 147 4.07 -10.82 -5.02
N LEU A 148 4.89 -11.72 -4.47
CA LEU A 148 6.05 -12.37 -5.08
C LEU A 148 5.76 -13.85 -5.40
N GLY A 149 4.49 -14.21 -5.61
CA GLY A 149 4.05 -15.57 -5.90
C GLY A 149 3.19 -16.20 -4.82
N GLU A 150 2.99 -15.54 -3.66
CA GLU A 150 2.06 -15.99 -2.64
C GLU A 150 0.67 -16.17 -3.24
N HIS A 151 -0.04 -17.25 -2.88
CA HIS A 151 -1.39 -17.54 -3.40
C HIS A 151 -1.45 -17.67 -4.94
N GLY A 152 -0.30 -17.83 -5.60
CA GLY A 152 -0.16 -17.76 -7.07
C GLY A 152 -0.39 -16.37 -7.66
N GLU A 153 -0.48 -15.34 -6.81
CA GLU A 153 -0.60 -13.95 -7.22
C GLU A 153 0.78 -13.33 -7.48
N TRP A 154 0.75 -12.27 -8.28
CA TRP A 154 1.86 -11.36 -8.46
C TRP A 154 1.30 -9.94 -8.43
N ALA A 155 2.14 -8.95 -8.17
CA ALA A 155 1.72 -7.56 -8.05
C ALA A 155 0.79 -7.28 -6.85
N LYS A 156 -0.06 -6.25 -6.93
CA LYS A 156 -0.61 -5.56 -5.74
C LYS A 156 -2.13 -5.49 -5.68
N TYR A 157 -2.81 -6.01 -6.70
CA TYR A 157 -4.20 -5.64 -6.98
C TYR A 157 -5.17 -6.45 -6.12
N SER A 158 -4.87 -6.57 -4.82
CA SER A 158 -5.44 -7.52 -3.88
C SER A 158 -5.63 -6.86 -2.52
N ASN A 159 -6.49 -7.48 -1.70
CA ASN A 159 -6.70 -7.09 -0.32
C ASN A 159 -5.86 -7.93 0.67
N LEU A 160 -4.97 -8.80 0.18
CA LEU A 160 -4.05 -9.61 1.02
C LEU A 160 -3.03 -8.74 1.72
N ASP A 161 -2.56 -9.17 2.90
CA ASP A 161 -1.57 -8.42 3.68
C ASP A 161 -0.28 -8.16 2.85
N VAL A 162 0.15 -9.10 2.00
CA VAL A 162 1.32 -8.92 1.11
C VAL A 162 1.17 -7.78 0.09
N SER A 163 -0.07 -7.38 -0.22
CA SER A 163 -0.38 -6.26 -1.13
C SER A 163 -0.66 -4.94 -0.39
N LEU A 164 -0.97 -5.00 0.90
CA LEU A 164 -1.43 -3.84 1.68
C LEU A 164 -0.42 -3.38 2.74
N ARG A 165 0.35 -4.31 3.33
CA ARG A 165 1.33 -4.01 4.36
C ARG A 165 2.55 -3.35 3.73
N VAL A 166 2.82 -2.14 4.18
CA VAL A 166 3.92 -1.30 3.69
C VAL A 166 4.89 -0.98 4.82
N PRO A 167 6.17 -0.72 4.51
CA PRO A 167 7.06 -0.11 5.49
C PRO A 167 6.55 1.29 5.85
N LEU A 168 6.70 1.67 7.11
CA LEU A 168 6.55 3.03 7.61
C LEU A 168 7.62 3.24 8.69
N ILE A 169 8.68 3.96 8.32
CA ILE A 169 9.82 4.26 9.21
C ILE A 169 9.87 5.77 9.38
N ILE A 170 9.94 6.23 10.62
CA ILE A 170 9.92 7.66 10.95
C ILE A 170 11.08 7.95 11.88
N THR A 171 11.87 8.96 11.52
CA THR A 171 12.93 9.53 12.35
C THR A 171 12.61 10.98 12.62
N VAL A 172 12.52 11.35 13.90
CA VAL A 172 12.32 12.74 14.33
C VAL A 172 13.43 13.08 15.32
N PRO A 173 14.47 13.83 14.91
CA PRO A 173 15.67 14.05 15.74
C PRO A 173 15.40 14.68 17.12
N TRP A 174 14.30 15.42 17.26
CA TRP A 174 13.91 16.05 18.54
C TRP A 174 13.03 15.15 19.42
N LEU A 175 12.62 13.97 18.95
CA LEU A 175 11.85 12.96 19.71
C LEU A 175 12.72 11.74 20.02
N ASN A 176 13.83 11.94 20.74
CA ASN A 176 14.87 10.92 20.96
C ASN A 176 14.36 9.62 21.62
N HIS A 177 13.31 9.67 22.44
CA HIS A 177 12.74 8.48 23.08
C HIS A 177 12.02 7.54 22.09
N SER A 178 11.73 7.99 20.86
CA SER A 178 11.17 7.15 19.79
C SER A 178 12.22 6.33 19.04
N CYS A 179 13.52 6.58 19.28
CA CYS A 179 14.59 5.86 18.59
C CYS A 179 14.56 4.36 18.91
N GLY A 180 14.46 3.53 17.88
CA GLY A 180 14.35 2.08 18.01
C GLY A 180 12.98 1.57 18.47
N LEU A 181 11.99 2.46 18.65
CA LEU A 181 10.62 2.06 18.99
C LEU A 181 10.01 1.25 17.83
N THR A 182 9.49 0.06 18.15
CA THR A 182 8.67 -0.73 17.23
C THR A 182 7.21 -0.63 17.65
N VAL A 183 6.34 -0.31 16.69
CA VAL A 183 4.89 -0.15 16.91
C VAL A 183 4.16 -1.22 16.13
N ASP A 184 3.54 -2.16 16.84
CA ASP A 184 2.79 -3.26 16.23
C ASP A 184 1.33 -2.88 15.93
N GLN A 185 0.83 -1.77 16.48
CA GLN A 185 -0.57 -1.37 16.33
C GLN A 185 -0.92 -1.04 14.87
N PRO A 186 -2.15 -1.32 14.40
CA PRO A 186 -2.55 -0.99 13.03
C PRO A 186 -2.56 0.53 12.79
N ILE A 187 -1.79 0.96 11.80
CA ILE A 187 -1.75 2.33 11.28
C ILE A 187 -2.16 2.30 9.80
N GLU A 188 -2.86 3.33 9.34
CA GLU A 188 -3.18 3.52 7.91
C GLU A 188 -2.32 4.63 7.31
N LEU A 189 -2.05 4.57 6.00
CA LEU A 189 -1.36 5.68 5.31
C LEU A 189 -2.13 7.01 5.41
N LEU A 190 -3.45 6.97 5.63
CA LEU A 190 -4.27 8.16 5.91
C LEU A 190 -3.86 8.89 7.20
N ASP A 191 -3.21 8.20 8.14
CA ASP A 191 -2.76 8.75 9.41
C ASP A 191 -1.43 9.52 9.27
N VAL A 192 -0.71 9.37 8.15
CA VAL A 192 0.59 10.02 7.93
C VAL A 192 0.45 11.54 7.81
N PHE A 193 -0.52 12.04 7.05
CA PHE A 193 -0.72 13.48 6.87
C PHE A 193 -1.00 14.24 8.19
N PRO A 194 -1.97 13.86 9.05
CA PRO A 194 -2.17 14.53 10.33
C PRO A 194 -0.97 14.35 11.26
N THR A 195 -0.24 13.23 11.19
CA THR A 195 0.97 13.03 11.99
C THR A 195 2.08 14.00 11.60
N ILE A 196 2.31 14.21 10.30
CA ILE A 196 3.28 15.22 9.82
C ILE A 196 2.91 16.61 10.32
N VAL A 197 1.63 17.00 10.26
CA VAL A 197 1.17 18.31 10.74
C VAL A 197 1.52 18.49 12.21
N ASP A 198 1.27 17.48 13.03
CA ASP A 198 1.55 17.56 14.47
C ASP A 198 3.06 17.51 14.79
N ILE A 199 3.85 16.66 14.11
CA ILE A 199 5.33 16.63 14.24
C ILE A 199 5.93 18.01 13.95
N MET A 200 5.38 18.70 12.96
CA MET A 200 5.84 20.03 12.53
C MET A 200 5.25 21.17 13.36
N GLU A 201 4.50 20.88 14.42
CA GLU A 201 3.87 21.87 15.31
C GLU A 201 2.98 22.87 14.55
N LEU A 202 2.37 22.44 13.45
CA LEU A 202 1.41 23.22 12.67
C LEU A 202 0.02 23.17 13.32
N PRO A 203 -0.91 24.07 12.95
CA PRO A 203 -2.27 24.03 13.48
C PRO A 203 -2.94 22.66 13.25
N THR A 204 -3.28 21.98 14.34
CA THR A 204 -3.82 20.61 14.34
C THR A 204 -4.99 20.44 13.37
N LEU A 205 -4.92 19.40 12.54
CA LEU A 205 -5.99 19.07 11.60
C LEU A 205 -7.24 18.59 12.34
N LYS A 206 -8.40 19.11 11.93
CA LYS A 206 -9.69 18.59 12.38
C LYS A 206 -10.04 17.32 11.62
N LEU A 207 -10.74 16.40 12.30
CA LEU A 207 -11.34 15.27 11.63
C LEU A 207 -12.39 15.73 10.62
N CYS A 208 -12.38 15.13 9.44
CA CYS A 208 -13.37 15.42 8.40
C CYS A 208 -14.77 15.10 8.91
N ARG A 209 -15.73 15.99 8.62
CA ARG A 209 -17.12 15.73 9.02
C ARG A 209 -17.74 14.62 8.15
N PRO A 210 -18.39 13.62 8.77
CA PRO A 210 -19.11 12.56 8.07
C PRO A 210 -20.04 13.11 6.98
N GLY A 211 -19.88 12.62 5.74
CA GLY A 211 -20.68 13.04 4.58
C GLY A 211 -20.45 14.47 4.06
N LYS A 212 -19.47 15.21 4.62
CA LYS A 212 -19.16 16.60 4.26
C LYS A 212 -17.70 16.84 3.87
N SER A 213 -16.85 15.83 3.94
CA SER A 213 -15.42 15.92 3.59
C SER A 213 -15.17 16.55 2.23
N ALA A 214 -15.98 16.21 1.21
CA ALA A 214 -15.90 16.81 -0.13
C ALA A 214 -16.11 18.33 -0.18
N ARG A 215 -16.63 18.96 0.88
CA ARG A 215 -16.83 20.42 0.98
C ARG A 215 -15.82 21.08 1.93
N GLU A 216 -15.01 20.30 2.62
CA GLU A 216 -14.01 20.79 3.56
C GLU A 216 -12.66 20.89 2.84
N ARG A 217 -12.05 22.08 2.84
CA ARG A 217 -10.77 22.30 2.16
C ARG A 217 -9.60 21.64 2.90
N VAL A 218 -9.67 21.60 4.23
CA VAL A 218 -8.59 21.12 5.10
C VAL A 218 -9.21 20.36 6.27
N CYS A 219 -9.09 19.04 6.23
CA CYS A 219 -9.43 18.09 7.29
C CYS A 219 -8.67 16.79 7.05
N SER A 220 -8.70 15.85 8.01
CA SER A 220 -8.16 14.50 7.84
C SER A 220 -9.19 13.44 8.20
N GLU A 221 -9.24 12.35 7.44
CA GLU A 221 -9.97 11.13 7.83
C GLU A 221 -9.10 10.20 8.69
N GLY A 222 -7.78 10.33 8.61
CA GLY A 222 -6.83 9.67 9.50
C GLY A 222 -6.64 10.43 10.82
N ARG A 223 -6.02 9.76 11.79
CA ARG A 223 -5.69 10.29 13.11
C ARG A 223 -4.18 10.31 13.29
N SER A 224 -3.65 11.41 13.81
CA SER A 224 -2.23 11.50 14.14
C SER A 224 -1.82 10.41 15.13
N PHE A 225 -0.68 9.79 14.86
CA PHE A 225 -0.04 8.85 15.78
C PHE A 225 1.18 9.45 16.48
N LEU A 226 1.36 10.78 16.47
CA LEU A 226 2.40 11.46 17.24
C LEU A 226 2.43 11.03 18.72
N PRO A 227 1.30 10.84 19.44
CA PRO A 227 1.35 10.38 20.83
C PRO A 227 2.07 9.04 21.01
N VAL A 228 2.01 8.14 20.02
CA VAL A 228 2.77 6.88 20.05
C VAL A 228 4.26 7.16 19.94
N LEU A 229 4.67 8.08 19.06
CA LEU A 229 6.06 8.52 18.96
C LEU A 229 6.52 9.22 20.24
N GLU A 230 5.61 9.87 20.97
CA GLU A 230 5.87 10.54 22.26
C GLU A 230 5.95 9.58 23.47
N GLY A 231 5.64 8.29 23.27
CA GLY A 231 5.60 7.28 24.34
C GLY A 231 4.24 7.15 25.03
N ASP A 232 3.24 7.93 24.64
CA ASP A 232 1.85 7.85 25.08
C ASP A 232 1.07 6.78 24.29
N ALA A 233 1.57 5.54 24.33
CA ALA A 233 1.03 4.39 23.60
C ALA A 233 -0.44 4.04 23.93
N LEU A 234 -1.03 4.68 24.95
CA LEU A 234 -2.40 4.45 25.41
C LEU A 234 -3.46 5.26 24.66
N GLU A 235 -3.10 6.35 23.95
CA GLU A 235 -4.10 7.25 23.36
C GLU A 235 -4.48 6.96 21.91
N VAL A 236 -3.62 6.34 21.09
CA VAL A 236 -3.96 6.04 19.69
C VAL A 236 -4.63 4.68 19.59
N GLN A 237 -5.88 4.61 20.08
CA GLN A 237 -6.70 3.38 20.12
C GLN A 237 -7.22 2.92 18.74
N LYS A 238 -6.43 3.00 17.67
CA LYS A 238 -6.87 2.46 16.39
C LYS A 238 -6.80 0.94 16.43
N ARG A 239 -7.96 0.29 16.52
CA ARG A 239 -8.06 -1.18 16.66
C ARG A 239 -7.97 -1.93 15.33
N ALA A 240 -7.99 -1.21 14.22
CA ALA A 240 -7.96 -1.79 12.88
C ALA A 240 -7.49 -0.79 11.81
N ALA A 241 -6.89 -1.33 10.75
CA ALA A 241 -6.68 -0.67 9.47
C ALA A 241 -7.75 -1.14 8.48
N PHE A 242 -8.11 -0.29 7.51
CA PHE A 242 -9.09 -0.57 6.49
C PHE A 242 -8.46 -0.49 5.11
N SER A 243 -8.99 -1.29 4.18
CA SER A 243 -8.52 -1.30 2.80
C SER A 243 -9.66 -1.68 1.87
N GLN A 244 -9.52 -1.38 0.59
CA GLN A 244 -10.51 -1.75 -0.40
C GLN A 244 -9.92 -1.97 -1.78
N TYR A 245 -10.54 -2.86 -2.56
CA TYR A 245 -10.14 -3.10 -3.94
C TYR A 245 -11.34 -3.33 -4.87
N PRO A 246 -11.42 -2.65 -6.03
CA PRO A 246 -12.52 -2.82 -6.97
C PRO A 246 -12.32 -4.01 -7.92
N ARG A 247 -13.44 -4.60 -8.36
CA ARG A 247 -13.47 -5.63 -9.41
C ARG A 247 -14.56 -5.35 -10.44
N PRO A 248 -14.33 -5.68 -11.73
CA PRO A 248 -15.33 -5.51 -12.76
C PRO A 248 -16.33 -6.67 -12.85
N GLY A 249 -16.07 -7.78 -12.15
CA GLY A 249 -16.89 -8.99 -12.14
C GLY A 249 -16.38 -10.01 -11.10
N PRO A 250 -17.11 -11.13 -10.93
CA PRO A 250 -16.81 -12.14 -9.91
C PRO A 250 -15.67 -13.09 -10.27
N VAL A 251 -15.23 -13.11 -11.53
CA VAL A 251 -14.18 -13.99 -12.05
C VAL A 251 -13.07 -13.12 -12.66
N PRO A 252 -11.79 -13.47 -12.53
CA PRO A 252 -10.68 -12.74 -13.13
C PRO A 252 -10.78 -12.65 -14.66
N THR A 253 -10.53 -11.45 -15.19
CA THR A 253 -10.60 -11.15 -16.63
C THR A 253 -9.46 -10.25 -17.10
N LYS A 254 -9.06 -10.40 -18.38
CA LYS A 254 -8.16 -9.47 -19.08
C LYS A 254 -8.90 -8.19 -19.51
N HIS A 255 -10.13 -8.35 -20.00
CA HIS A 255 -11.01 -7.29 -20.47
C HIS A 255 -12.46 -7.57 -20.02
N PRO A 256 -13.09 -6.69 -19.22
CA PRO A 256 -12.48 -5.55 -18.49
C PRO A 256 -11.30 -6.01 -17.61
N ASN A 257 -10.34 -5.12 -17.36
CA ASN A 257 -9.14 -5.48 -16.60
C ASN A 257 -9.51 -5.69 -15.12
N SER A 258 -9.38 -6.91 -14.60
CA SER A 258 -9.69 -7.19 -13.19
C SER A 258 -8.67 -6.61 -12.20
N ASP A 259 -7.44 -6.38 -12.67
CA ASP A 259 -6.42 -5.73 -11.86
C ASP A 259 -6.66 -4.24 -11.73
N GLN A 260 -7.08 -3.56 -12.80
CA GLN A 260 -7.27 -2.11 -12.82
C GLN A 260 -8.54 -1.75 -13.60
N PRO A 261 -9.73 -2.05 -13.05
CA PRO A 261 -10.98 -1.70 -13.71
C PRO A 261 -11.15 -0.19 -13.75
N SER A 262 -11.56 0.36 -14.90
CA SER A 262 -11.94 1.78 -14.94
C SER A 262 -13.21 2.01 -14.14
N LEU A 263 -13.45 3.24 -13.65
CA LEU A 263 -14.59 3.56 -12.77
C LEU A 263 -15.93 3.00 -13.31
N ARG A 264 -16.21 3.16 -14.61
CA ARG A 264 -17.46 2.69 -15.24
C ARG A 264 -17.57 1.17 -15.34
N GLN A 265 -16.45 0.46 -15.21
CA GLN A 265 -16.37 -1.00 -15.24
C GLN A 265 -16.49 -1.61 -13.85
N ILE A 266 -16.30 -0.84 -12.77
CA ILE A 266 -16.40 -1.35 -11.40
C ILE A 266 -17.84 -1.80 -11.12
N LYS A 267 -18.00 -3.08 -10.78
CA LYS A 267 -19.28 -3.68 -10.39
C LYS A 267 -19.27 -4.25 -8.98
N ILE A 268 -18.08 -4.51 -8.44
CA ILE A 268 -17.88 -5.11 -7.12
C ILE A 268 -16.79 -4.32 -6.42
N MET A 269 -16.91 -4.13 -5.11
CA MET A 269 -15.87 -3.59 -4.24
C MET A 269 -15.66 -4.56 -3.07
N GLY A 270 -14.41 -4.96 -2.83
CA GLY A 270 -14.02 -5.70 -1.65
C GLY A 270 -13.57 -4.74 -0.56
N TYR A 271 -14.29 -4.67 0.55
CA TYR A 271 -13.92 -3.86 1.72
C TYR A 271 -13.31 -4.76 2.78
N THR A 272 -12.19 -4.34 3.36
CA THR A 272 -11.38 -5.13 4.28
C THR A 272 -11.15 -4.39 5.58
N VAL A 273 -11.18 -5.13 6.68
CA VAL A 273 -10.73 -4.68 8.00
C VAL A 273 -9.62 -5.62 8.49
N ARG A 274 -8.51 -5.04 8.94
CA ARG A 274 -7.33 -5.72 9.48
C ARG A 274 -7.12 -5.29 10.93
N THR A 275 -7.42 -6.17 11.88
CA THR A 275 -7.05 -6.03 13.29
C THR A 275 -5.76 -6.79 13.54
N MET A 276 -5.13 -6.68 14.72
CA MET A 276 -3.92 -7.47 15.06
C MET A 276 -4.02 -8.97 14.75
N THR A 277 -5.20 -9.56 14.98
CA THR A 277 -5.41 -11.02 14.88
C THR A 277 -6.07 -11.44 13.57
N TYR A 278 -6.89 -10.59 12.96
CA TYR A 278 -7.74 -11.01 11.84
C TYR A 278 -7.68 -10.05 10.66
N ARG A 279 -7.76 -10.61 9.45
CA ARG A 279 -8.21 -9.89 8.26
C ARG A 279 -9.57 -10.41 7.83
N TYR A 280 -10.55 -9.52 7.70
CA TYR A 280 -11.90 -9.84 7.22
C TYR A 280 -12.28 -8.97 6.03
N THR A 281 -12.80 -9.58 4.96
CA THR A 281 -13.19 -8.89 3.72
C THR A 281 -14.61 -9.26 3.31
N GLU A 282 -15.43 -8.27 2.91
CA GLU A 282 -16.71 -8.47 2.21
C GLU A 282 -16.63 -7.94 0.77
N TRP A 283 -16.93 -8.81 -0.21
CA TRP A 283 -17.06 -8.45 -1.62
C TRP A 283 -18.53 -8.15 -1.95
N LEU A 284 -18.81 -6.89 -2.28
CA LEU A 284 -20.16 -6.35 -2.40
C LEU A 284 -20.41 -5.79 -3.80
N PRO A 285 -21.63 -5.86 -4.35
CA PRO A 285 -21.98 -5.08 -5.53
C PRO A 285 -21.75 -3.59 -5.26
N PHE A 286 -21.22 -2.88 -6.25
CA PHE A 286 -20.88 -1.47 -6.18
C PHE A 286 -21.49 -0.71 -7.35
N ASN A 287 -22.19 0.38 -7.05
CA ASN A 287 -22.74 1.27 -8.06
C ASN A 287 -21.79 2.44 -8.31
N TRP A 288 -21.08 2.40 -9.43
CA TRP A 288 -20.12 3.45 -9.81
C TRP A 288 -20.74 4.82 -10.05
N LYS A 289 -22.05 4.91 -10.36
CA LYS A 289 -22.73 6.20 -10.58
C LYS A 289 -23.04 6.91 -9.27
N THR A 290 -23.39 6.15 -8.24
CA THR A 290 -23.77 6.69 -6.93
C THR A 290 -22.66 6.59 -5.89
N PHE A 291 -21.56 5.90 -6.22
CA PHE A 291 -20.45 5.57 -5.34
C PHE A 291 -20.90 4.82 -4.08
N ARG A 292 -21.86 3.91 -4.22
CA ARG A 292 -22.45 3.18 -3.08
C ARG A 292 -22.28 1.66 -3.21
N PRO A 293 -21.82 0.99 -2.14
CA PRO A 293 -21.89 -0.46 -2.03
C PRO A 293 -23.27 -0.93 -1.58
N SER A 294 -23.66 -2.14 -1.97
CA SER A 294 -24.87 -2.82 -1.52
C SER A 294 -24.57 -3.75 -0.35
N TRP A 295 -24.48 -3.21 0.88
CA TRP A 295 -24.17 -3.97 2.12
C TRP A 295 -25.13 -5.13 2.43
N ASN A 296 -26.32 -5.16 1.85
CA ASN A 296 -27.28 -6.25 2.05
C ASN A 296 -27.01 -7.47 1.15
N GLN A 297 -26.05 -7.36 0.22
CA GLN A 297 -25.71 -8.42 -0.73
C GLN A 297 -24.21 -8.71 -0.67
N VAL A 298 -23.84 -9.73 0.11
CA VAL A 298 -22.45 -10.21 0.18
C VAL A 298 -22.26 -11.29 -0.89
N LEU A 299 -21.42 -11.02 -1.89
CA LEU A 299 -21.13 -11.97 -2.98
C LEU A 299 -20.11 -13.02 -2.56
N ALA A 300 -19.10 -12.59 -1.80
CA ALA A 300 -18.10 -13.45 -1.19
C ALA A 300 -17.58 -12.79 0.08
N ALA A 301 -17.01 -13.59 0.97
CA ALA A 301 -16.35 -13.10 2.17
C ALA A 301 -15.10 -13.91 2.48
N GLU A 302 -14.17 -13.27 3.20
CA GLU A 302 -12.92 -13.87 3.60
C GLU A 302 -12.65 -13.57 5.07
N LEU A 303 -12.12 -14.55 5.80
CA LEU A 303 -11.56 -14.38 7.13
C LEU A 303 -10.26 -15.17 7.22
N TYR A 304 -9.18 -14.51 7.59
CA TYR A 304 -7.89 -15.11 7.87
C TYR A 304 -7.46 -14.76 9.29
N ASP A 305 -6.91 -15.75 9.99
CA ASP A 305 -6.54 -15.70 11.40
C ASP A 305 -5.01 -15.67 11.50
N HIS A 306 -4.45 -14.48 11.66
CA HIS A 306 -3.01 -14.22 11.55
C HIS A 306 -2.19 -14.84 12.67
N GLU A 307 -2.82 -15.22 13.78
CA GLU A 307 -2.14 -15.94 14.85
C GLU A 307 -1.77 -17.37 14.44
N PHE A 308 -2.59 -18.00 13.59
CA PHE A 308 -2.41 -19.40 13.17
C PHE A 308 -2.17 -19.59 11.67
N ASP A 309 -2.44 -18.57 10.86
CA ASP A 309 -2.35 -18.55 9.41
C ASP A 309 -1.79 -17.19 8.92
N PRO A 310 -0.55 -16.82 9.30
CA PRO A 310 0.05 -15.53 8.92
C PRO A 310 0.23 -15.37 7.41
N ASP A 311 0.30 -16.49 6.68
CA ASP A 311 0.38 -16.52 5.21
C ASP A 311 -1.00 -16.39 4.52
N GLU A 312 -2.09 -16.31 5.29
CA GLU A 312 -3.46 -16.15 4.78
C GLU A 312 -3.89 -17.22 3.76
N LEU A 313 -3.55 -18.49 4.01
CA LEU A 313 -3.82 -19.61 3.10
C LEU A 313 -5.20 -20.24 3.33
N ASN A 314 -5.79 -20.02 4.51
CA ASN A 314 -6.95 -20.73 4.99
C ASN A 314 -8.11 -19.77 5.24
N ASN A 315 -8.94 -19.52 4.22
CA ASN A 315 -10.19 -18.78 4.44
C ASN A 315 -11.12 -19.57 5.37
N VAL A 316 -11.33 -19.04 6.58
CA VAL A 316 -12.08 -19.67 7.67
C VAL A 316 -13.46 -19.07 7.92
N VAL A 317 -13.92 -18.14 7.07
CA VAL A 317 -15.16 -17.35 7.29
C VAL A 317 -16.41 -18.21 7.58
N GLY A 318 -16.50 -19.40 6.98
CA GLY A 318 -17.64 -20.32 7.15
C GLY A 318 -17.53 -21.29 8.33
N LYS A 319 -16.41 -21.31 9.08
CA LYS A 319 -16.22 -22.27 10.18
C LYS A 319 -16.95 -21.78 11.44
N THR A 320 -17.72 -22.66 12.08
CA THR A 320 -18.54 -22.35 13.26
C THR A 320 -17.77 -21.65 14.39
N LYS A 321 -16.51 -22.05 14.64
CA LYS A 321 -15.69 -21.45 15.71
C LYS A 321 -15.40 -19.96 15.53
N TYR A 322 -15.49 -19.42 14.30
CA TYR A 322 -15.22 -18.00 14.02
C TYR A 322 -16.48 -17.13 13.88
N ARG A 323 -17.68 -17.67 14.12
CA ARG A 323 -18.95 -16.92 13.92
C ARG A 323 -19.00 -15.60 14.68
N GLU A 324 -18.56 -15.59 15.93
CA GLU A 324 -18.55 -14.35 16.74
C GLU A 324 -17.49 -13.35 16.26
N ALA A 325 -16.32 -13.82 15.82
CA ALA A 325 -15.29 -12.96 15.23
C ALA A 325 -15.80 -12.30 13.93
N VAL A 326 -16.39 -13.09 13.03
CA VAL A 326 -17.01 -12.59 11.78
C VAL A 326 -18.08 -11.55 12.10
N LYS A 327 -18.97 -11.82 13.07
CA LYS A 327 -20.03 -10.88 13.46
C LYS A 327 -19.46 -9.53 13.92
N LYS A 328 -18.44 -9.54 14.77
CA LYS A 328 -17.78 -8.33 15.28
C LYS A 328 -17.04 -7.57 14.17
N LEU A 329 -16.25 -8.26 13.36
CA LEU A 329 -15.47 -7.65 12.27
C LEU A 329 -16.38 -7.08 11.17
N LYS A 330 -17.47 -7.77 10.87
CA LYS A 330 -18.51 -7.28 9.96
C LYS A 330 -19.16 -5.99 10.47
N GLN A 331 -19.47 -5.91 11.76
CA GLN A 331 -20.00 -4.68 12.35
C GLN A 331 -18.97 -3.55 12.23
N LEU A 332 -17.72 -3.81 12.62
CA LEU A 332 -16.63 -2.85 12.55
C LEU A 332 -16.41 -2.30 11.13
N LEU A 333 -16.41 -3.17 10.12
CA LEU A 333 -16.29 -2.80 8.71
C LEU A 333 -17.45 -1.90 8.23
N ARG A 334 -18.68 -2.18 8.70
CA ARG A 334 -19.88 -1.43 8.29
C ARG A 334 -20.01 -0.10 9.02
N ASP A 335 -19.58 -0.01 10.27
CA ASP A 335 -19.60 1.23 11.04
C ASP A 335 -18.73 2.28 10.35
N GLN A 336 -17.55 1.89 9.84
CA GLN A 336 -16.72 2.73 8.98
C GLN A 336 -17.49 3.21 7.72
N GLY A 337 -18.18 2.29 7.03
CA GLY A 337 -18.99 2.61 5.85
C GLY A 337 -20.19 3.52 6.13
N THR A 338 -20.77 3.50 7.34
CA THR A 338 -21.90 4.36 7.72
C THR A 338 -21.48 5.79 8.06
N ILE A 339 -20.23 6.01 8.47
CA ILE A 339 -19.65 7.34 8.66
C ILE A 339 -19.52 8.07 7.30
N THR A 340 -19.27 7.35 6.21
CA THR A 340 -19.21 7.93 4.86
C THR A 340 -20.57 7.94 4.13
N SER A 341 -21.52 7.06 4.50
CA SER A 341 -22.78 6.89 3.78
C SER A 341 -23.99 7.65 4.34
N SER A 342 -23.82 8.66 5.21
CA SER A 342 -24.97 9.40 5.73
C SER A 342 -25.76 10.03 4.58
N LYS A 343 -27.01 9.58 4.43
CA LYS A 343 -27.98 9.89 3.37
C LYS A 343 -27.89 11.34 2.88
N GLN A 344 -27.48 11.53 1.62
CA GLN A 344 -27.94 12.66 0.80
C GLN A 344 -27.76 12.36 -0.69
N THR A 345 -28.75 12.77 -1.47
CA THR A 345 -28.74 12.90 -2.93
C THR A 345 -27.73 13.99 -3.30
N GLN A 346 -26.63 13.63 -3.95
CA GLN A 346 -25.69 14.58 -4.50
C GLN A 346 -26.05 14.91 -5.95
N PRO A 347 -25.95 16.19 -6.40
CA PRO A 347 -26.02 16.55 -7.80
C PRO A 347 -24.79 15.98 -8.56
N PRO A 348 -24.84 15.86 -9.90
CA PRO A 348 -23.74 15.30 -10.67
C PRO A 348 -22.45 16.10 -10.43
N ILE A 349 -21.40 15.38 -10.06
CA ILE A 349 -20.04 15.91 -9.98
C ILE A 349 -19.63 16.23 -11.42
N GLU A 350 -19.44 17.51 -11.73
CA GLU A 350 -18.77 17.94 -12.95
C GLU A 350 -17.34 17.40 -12.97
N ASP A 351 -16.93 16.94 -14.16
CA ASP A 351 -15.61 16.39 -14.48
C ASP A 351 -14.51 17.29 -13.94
N SER A 352 -13.98 16.95 -12.76
CA SER A 352 -12.73 17.50 -12.27
C SER A 352 -11.74 16.34 -12.28
N GLY A 353 -10.80 16.39 -13.22
CA GLY A 353 -9.83 15.33 -13.57
C GLY A 353 -8.90 14.87 -12.45
N TRP A 354 -9.18 15.20 -11.19
CA TRP A 354 -8.39 14.84 -10.01
C TRP A 354 -8.51 13.35 -9.64
N LEU A 355 -9.66 12.71 -9.92
CA LEU A 355 -9.87 11.28 -9.61
C LEU A 355 -9.15 10.32 -10.58
N GLN A 356 -8.73 10.80 -11.75
CA GLN A 356 -7.89 10.00 -12.65
C GLN A 356 -6.42 9.96 -12.19
N HIS A 357 -5.98 10.95 -11.39
CA HIS A 357 -4.60 11.04 -10.90
C HIS A 357 -4.35 10.24 -9.62
N LEU A 358 -5.37 9.96 -8.80
CA LEU A 358 -5.23 9.09 -7.62
C LEU A 358 -5.12 7.59 -7.95
N LEU A 359 -5.39 7.19 -9.20
CA LEU A 359 -5.25 5.81 -9.68
C LEU A 359 -3.93 5.57 -10.44
N THR A 360 -3.02 6.55 -10.45
CA THR A 360 -1.77 6.52 -11.24
C THR A 360 -0.49 6.79 -10.43
N PHE A 361 -0.52 6.69 -9.10
CA PHE A 361 0.73 6.51 -8.36
C PHE A 361 1.24 5.09 -8.62
N THR A 362 2.30 5.01 -9.41
CA THR A 362 3.12 3.83 -9.64
C THR A 362 3.92 3.53 -8.38
N THR A 363 4.19 2.25 -8.05
CA THR A 363 4.84 1.90 -6.76
C THR A 363 6.03 2.80 -6.47
N GLU A 364 5.94 3.54 -5.39
CA GLU A 364 6.93 4.52 -4.99
C GLU A 364 7.27 4.29 -3.53
N THR A 365 8.54 4.02 -3.26
CA THR A 365 9.08 4.31 -1.92
C THR A 365 9.21 5.82 -1.85
N LEU A 366 8.45 6.43 -0.95
CA LEU A 366 8.44 7.86 -0.71
C LEU A 366 9.28 8.15 0.53
N ALA A 367 10.29 8.99 0.36
CA ALA A 367 11.03 9.59 1.46
C ALA A 367 10.64 11.06 1.57
N PHE A 368 10.06 11.44 2.70
CA PHE A 368 9.74 12.84 3.02
C PHE A 368 10.75 13.37 4.02
N PHE A 369 11.30 14.54 3.72
CA PHE A 369 12.23 15.26 4.58
C PHE A 369 11.62 16.61 4.96
N PHE A 370 11.48 16.83 6.26
CA PHE A 370 10.92 18.06 6.82
C PHE A 370 11.95 18.76 7.69
N GLY A 371 12.66 19.73 7.11
CA GLY A 371 13.60 20.57 7.85
C GLY A 371 12.85 21.63 8.66
N LYS A 372 13.08 21.69 9.97
CA LYS A 372 12.56 22.70 10.90
C LYS A 372 13.45 23.94 10.96
#